data_AF-A0A3B6BZQ5-F1
#
_entry.id   AF-A0A3B6BZQ5-F1
#
_cell.length_a   1.000
_cell.length_b   1.000
_cell.length_c   1.000
_cell.angle_alpha   90.00
_cell.angle_beta   90.00
_cell.angle_gamma   90.00
#
_symmetry.space_group_name_H-M   'P 1'
#
loop_
_entity.id
_entity.type
_entity.pdbx_description
1 polymer ?
#
loop_
_entity_poly.entity_id
_entity_poly.type
_entity_poly.pdbx_seq_one_letter_code
_entity_poly.pdbx_strand_id
1 'polypeptide(L)'
;MDKLCADALADILRHLPPRNLAASRCVCTAWRAVVDGHRLLRADLLPLSLDAVIFTTGDPSDPLLFCRPTTGRSIITRFDYIDADMEPWYVWSPLDCCNGLLLFDDHVVNPATRQSVRFPTYPPPCAVPGCPSCKDIERNQYLVYDPTVSSHYGVVLIPHIPRELSIGHITKHACGHGADILAMEWPPSPFIIDVFSQKPDAGRKSHTREKEKPREPLLT
;
A
#
# COMPACT_ATOMS: atom_id res chain seq x y z
N MET A 1 -37.39 3.11 -26.60
CA MET A 1 -36.16 2.80 -25.86
C MET A 1 -35.75 1.41 -26.24
N ASP A 2 -34.75 1.30 -27.12
CA ASP A 2 -34.26 0.02 -27.62
C ASP A 2 -33.65 -0.79 -26.49
N LYS A 3 -34.23 -1.95 -26.20
CA LYS A 3 -33.68 -2.90 -25.24
C LYS A 3 -32.41 -3.49 -25.85
N LEU A 4 -31.25 -2.97 -25.46
CA LEU A 4 -29.99 -3.66 -25.65
C LEU A 4 -30.12 -5.08 -25.06
N CYS A 5 -29.79 -6.11 -25.82
CA CYS A 5 -29.84 -7.49 -25.32
C CYS A 5 -28.90 -7.65 -24.11
N ALA A 6 -29.26 -8.51 -23.16
CA ALA A 6 -28.46 -8.77 -21.96
C ALA A 6 -27.01 -9.16 -22.31
N ASP A 7 -26.82 -9.92 -23.39
CA ASP A 7 -25.49 -10.34 -23.86
C ASP A 7 -24.66 -9.15 -24.39
N ALA A 8 -25.27 -8.26 -25.17
CA ALA A 8 -24.59 -7.08 -25.69
C ALA A 8 -24.24 -6.10 -24.56
N LEU A 9 -25.09 -5.97 -23.54
CA LEU A 9 -24.75 -5.21 -22.34
C LEU A 9 -23.61 -5.87 -21.56
N ALA A 10 -23.62 -7.21 -21.42
CA ALA A 10 -22.54 -7.94 -20.75
C ALA A 10 -21.21 -7.76 -21.47
N ASP A 11 -21.20 -7.76 -22.80
CA ASP A 11 -20.01 -7.51 -23.62
C ASP A 11 -19.43 -6.12 -23.36
N ILE A 12 -20.25 -5.07 -23.33
CA ILE A 12 -19.81 -3.71 -23.01
C ILE A 12 -19.25 -3.63 -21.59
N LEU A 13 -19.97 -4.20 -20.61
CA LEU A 13 -19.58 -4.16 -19.21
C LEU A 13 -18.27 -4.93 -18.96
N ARG A 14 -17.99 -6.01 -19.70
CA ARG A 14 -16.73 -6.77 -19.59
C ARG A 14 -15.47 -5.95 -19.88
N HIS A 15 -15.59 -4.84 -20.58
CA HIS A 15 -14.47 -3.95 -20.86
C HIS A 15 -14.19 -2.93 -19.76
N LEU A 16 -15.08 -2.82 -18.76
CA LEU A 16 -14.90 -1.89 -17.65
C LEU A 16 -13.95 -2.47 -16.59
N PRO A 17 -13.14 -1.62 -15.93
CA PRO A 17 -12.34 -2.06 -14.80
C PRO A 17 -13.25 -2.51 -13.64
N PRO A 18 -12.76 -3.36 -12.72
CA PRO A 18 -13.59 -3.95 -11.65
C PRO A 18 -14.39 -2.91 -10.85
N ARG A 19 -13.78 -1.78 -10.48
CA ARG A 19 -14.46 -0.69 -9.75
C ARG A 19 -15.68 -0.14 -10.51
N ASN A 20 -15.55 0.04 -11.83
CA ASN A 20 -16.63 0.57 -12.66
C ASN A 20 -17.71 -0.47 -12.90
N LEU A 21 -17.35 -1.76 -12.96
CA LEU A 21 -18.31 -2.87 -12.93
C LEU A 21 -19.11 -2.89 -11.62
N ALA A 22 -18.46 -2.66 -10.48
CA ALA A 22 -19.13 -2.61 -9.18
C ALA A 22 -20.10 -1.41 -9.08
N ALA A 23 -19.71 -0.25 -9.59
CA ALA A 23 -20.60 0.90 -9.71
C ALA A 23 -21.78 0.62 -10.67
N SER A 24 -21.51 -0.02 -11.81
CA SER A 24 -22.53 -0.41 -12.81
C SER A 24 -23.59 -1.34 -12.21
N ARG A 25 -23.19 -2.27 -11.33
CA ARG A 25 -24.08 -3.16 -10.57
C ARG A 25 -25.06 -2.42 -9.65
N CYS A 26 -24.77 -1.18 -9.27
CA CYS A 26 -25.62 -0.36 -8.40
C CYS A 26 -26.62 0.51 -9.18
N VAL A 27 -26.50 0.62 -10.51
CA VAL A 27 -27.34 1.52 -11.34
C VAL A 27 -28.80 1.09 -11.36
N CYS A 28 -29.08 -0.18 -11.69
CA CYS A 28 -30.45 -0.72 -11.68
C CYS A 28 -30.45 -2.25 -11.54
N THR A 29 -31.63 -2.83 -11.32
CA THR A 29 -31.82 -4.28 -11.17
C THR A 29 -31.43 -5.07 -12.42
N ALA A 30 -31.70 -4.54 -13.62
CA ALA A 30 -31.33 -5.18 -14.88
C ALA A 30 -29.81 -5.28 -15.06
N TRP A 31 -29.08 -4.19 -14.77
CA TRP A 31 -27.62 -4.17 -14.83
C TRP A 31 -27.01 -5.09 -13.78
N ARG A 32 -27.55 -5.09 -12.55
CA ARG A 32 -27.16 -6.05 -11.51
C ARG A 32 -27.32 -7.49 -11.96
N ALA A 33 -28.46 -7.84 -12.56
CA ALA A 33 -28.73 -9.19 -13.05
C ALA A 33 -27.75 -9.62 -14.14
N VAL A 34 -27.36 -8.71 -15.04
CA VAL A 34 -26.33 -8.99 -16.07
C VAL A 34 -24.96 -9.19 -15.43
N VAL A 35 -24.53 -8.30 -14.54
CA VAL A 35 -23.24 -8.41 -13.85
C VAL A 35 -23.14 -9.71 -13.04
N ASP A 36 -24.18 -10.04 -12.28
CA ASP A 36 -24.21 -11.22 -11.41
C ASP A 36 -24.39 -12.52 -12.22
N GLY A 37 -25.27 -12.52 -13.23
CA GLY A 37 -25.56 -13.66 -14.08
C GLY A 37 -24.37 -14.10 -14.94
N HIS A 38 -23.61 -13.13 -15.47
CA HIS A 38 -22.39 -13.40 -16.24
C HIS A 38 -21.12 -13.45 -15.38
N ARG A 39 -21.24 -13.29 -14.05
CA ARG A 39 -20.10 -13.30 -13.10
C ARG A 39 -18.98 -12.32 -13.48
N LEU A 40 -19.36 -11.13 -13.95
CA LEU A 40 -18.41 -10.13 -14.46
C LEU A 40 -17.51 -9.56 -13.36
N LEU A 41 -18.04 -9.46 -12.14
CA LEU A 41 -17.26 -9.15 -10.96
C LEU A 41 -16.62 -10.43 -10.43
N ARG A 42 -15.32 -10.60 -10.67
CA ARG A 42 -14.60 -11.69 -10.05
C ARG A 42 -14.33 -11.37 -8.57
N ALA A 43 -14.76 -12.26 -7.68
CA ALA A 43 -14.63 -12.09 -6.23
C ALA A 43 -13.18 -12.13 -5.73
N ASP A 44 -12.24 -12.60 -6.55
CA ASP A 44 -10.80 -12.59 -6.29
C ASP A 44 -10.16 -11.20 -6.46
N LEU A 45 -10.80 -10.27 -7.19
CA LEU A 45 -10.26 -8.94 -7.49
C LEU A 45 -10.94 -7.81 -6.71
N LEU A 46 -12.08 -8.08 -6.09
CA LEU A 46 -12.86 -7.10 -5.35
C LEU A 46 -13.42 -7.73 -4.09
N PRO A 47 -13.19 -7.14 -2.91
CA PRO A 47 -13.97 -7.47 -1.72
C PRO A 47 -15.41 -6.98 -1.95
N LEU A 48 -16.27 -7.88 -2.44
CA LEU A 48 -17.69 -7.60 -2.69
C LEU A 48 -18.52 -7.63 -1.39
N SER A 49 -17.91 -8.09 -0.30
CA SER A 49 -18.44 -8.10 1.06
C SER A 49 -17.38 -7.64 2.06
N LEU A 50 -17.82 -6.97 3.13
CA LEU A 50 -17.02 -6.76 4.33
C LEU A 50 -17.27 -7.94 5.27
N ASP A 51 -16.23 -8.76 5.45
CA ASP A 51 -16.31 -9.99 6.25
C ASP A 51 -15.92 -9.77 7.71
N ALA A 52 -14.95 -8.89 7.94
CA ALA A 52 -14.50 -8.50 9.27
C ALA A 52 -13.82 -7.13 9.30
N VAL A 53 -13.75 -6.57 10.50
CA VAL A 53 -13.03 -5.35 10.85
C VAL A 53 -12.03 -5.69 11.94
N ILE A 54 -10.78 -5.31 11.73
CA ILE A 54 -9.71 -5.43 12.73
C ILE A 54 -9.54 -4.04 13.37
N PHE A 55 -9.51 -4.00 14.69
CA PHE A 55 -9.40 -2.77 15.47
C PHE A 55 -8.26 -2.88 16.48
N THR A 56 -7.41 -1.87 16.52
CA THR A 56 -6.23 -1.78 17.39
C THR A 56 -6.42 -0.63 18.36
N THR A 57 -6.34 -0.91 19.67
CA THR A 57 -6.60 0.06 20.74
C THR A 57 -5.40 0.94 21.08
N GLY A 58 -4.23 0.72 20.46
CA GLY A 58 -2.99 1.45 20.75
C GLY A 58 -2.32 1.02 22.06
N ASP A 59 -3.02 0.27 22.91
CA ASP A 59 -2.46 -0.44 24.05
C ASP A 59 -1.80 -1.76 23.62
N PRO A 60 -0.92 -2.33 24.46
CA PRO A 60 -0.30 -3.64 24.25
C PRO A 60 -1.29 -4.82 24.35
N SER A 61 -2.53 -4.65 23.88
CA SER A 61 -3.53 -5.70 23.78
C SER A 61 -3.63 -6.26 22.36
N ASP A 62 -4.03 -7.53 22.25
CA ASP A 62 -4.33 -8.17 20.97
C ASP A 62 -5.34 -7.34 20.17
N PRO A 63 -5.17 -7.22 18.83
CA PRO A 63 -6.16 -6.58 17.98
C PRO A 63 -7.51 -7.29 18.09
N LEU A 64 -8.57 -6.49 18.17
CA LEU A 64 -9.94 -6.96 18.23
C LEU A 64 -10.47 -7.22 16.82
N LEU A 65 -11.22 -8.32 16.65
CA LEU A 65 -11.87 -8.66 15.38
C LEU A 65 -13.38 -8.66 15.53
N PHE A 66 -14.01 -7.78 14.78
CA PHE A 66 -15.46 -7.76 14.60
C PHE A 66 -15.79 -8.42 13.28
N CYS A 67 -16.42 -9.59 13.32
CA CYS A 67 -16.75 -10.38 12.14
C CYS A 67 -18.22 -10.80 12.17
N ARG A 68 -18.79 -11.10 11.00
CA ARG A 68 -20.10 -11.76 10.96
C ARG A 68 -19.98 -13.17 11.58
N PRO A 69 -20.99 -13.67 12.33
CA PRO A 69 -20.94 -14.99 12.96
C PRO A 69 -20.65 -16.14 11.97
N THR A 70 -21.08 -15.98 10.71
CA THR A 70 -20.83 -16.91 9.62
C THR A 70 -19.36 -16.98 9.17
N THR A 71 -18.58 -15.94 9.44
CA THR A 71 -17.19 -15.76 8.98
C THR A 71 -16.17 -15.82 10.12
N GLY A 72 -16.61 -15.69 11.36
CA GLY A 72 -15.77 -15.62 12.56
C GLY A 72 -14.96 -16.87 12.90
N ARG A 73 -15.04 -17.93 12.09
CA ARG A 73 -14.29 -19.18 12.28
C ARG A 73 -12.97 -19.24 11.50
N SER A 74 -12.74 -18.34 10.54
CA SER A 74 -11.59 -18.41 9.62
C SER A 74 -10.50 -17.39 9.93
N ILE A 75 -10.87 -16.17 10.33
CA ILE A 75 -9.95 -15.07 10.63
C ILE A 75 -9.61 -15.13 12.12
N ILE A 76 -8.36 -15.48 12.44
CA ILE A 76 -7.85 -15.54 13.80
C ILE A 76 -6.96 -14.32 14.01
N THR A 77 -7.22 -13.53 15.06
CA THR A 77 -6.42 -12.36 15.44
C THR A 77 -5.14 -12.70 16.16
N ARG A 78 -5.00 -13.94 16.62
CA ARG A 78 -3.73 -14.45 17.11
C ARG A 78 -2.81 -14.58 15.90
N PHE A 79 -1.81 -13.71 15.86
CA PHE A 79 -0.71 -13.72 14.91
C PHE A 79 0.30 -14.83 15.21
N ASP A 80 -0.16 -15.95 15.76
CA ASP A 80 0.65 -17.09 16.22
C ASP A 80 1.37 -17.84 15.08
N TYR A 81 1.03 -17.53 13.83
CA TYR A 81 1.67 -18.03 12.62
C TYR A 81 2.78 -17.11 12.08
N ILE A 82 2.97 -15.92 12.66
CA ILE A 82 4.12 -15.06 12.38
C ILE A 82 5.22 -15.46 13.37
N ASP A 83 6.18 -16.23 12.85
CA ASP A 83 7.42 -16.74 13.44
C ASP A 83 7.58 -16.76 14.98
N ALA A 84 7.82 -17.94 15.53
CA ALA A 84 7.99 -18.20 16.96
C ALA A 84 9.25 -17.59 17.61
N ASP A 85 10.16 -17.02 16.80
CA ASP A 85 11.42 -16.39 17.25
C ASP A 85 11.24 -14.92 17.70
N MET A 86 10.00 -14.42 17.69
CA MET A 86 9.69 -13.04 18.04
C MET A 86 9.46 -12.91 19.54
N GLU A 87 10.30 -12.10 20.18
CA GLU A 87 10.27 -11.82 21.62
C GLU A 87 8.85 -11.38 22.07
N PRO A 88 8.22 -12.08 23.04
CA PRO A 88 6.80 -11.99 23.36
C PRO A 88 6.33 -10.65 23.98
N TRP A 89 7.24 -9.71 24.21
CA TRP A 89 6.95 -8.39 24.80
C TRP A 89 6.84 -7.25 23.78
N TYR A 90 7.11 -7.49 22.50
CA TYR A 90 6.76 -6.55 21.44
C TYR A 90 5.29 -6.73 21.08
N VAL A 91 4.42 -5.92 21.67
CA VAL A 91 3.03 -5.94 21.25
C VAL A 91 2.89 -5.24 19.91
N TRP A 92 2.59 -6.07 18.90
CA TRP A 92 2.43 -5.72 17.51
C TRP A 92 1.16 -4.92 17.25
N SER A 93 1.25 -3.60 17.39
CA SER A 93 0.33 -2.73 16.65
C SER A 93 0.74 -2.70 15.18
N PRO A 94 -0.16 -3.01 14.23
CA PRO A 94 0.14 -2.84 12.82
C PRO A 94 0.46 -1.37 12.54
N LEU A 95 1.51 -1.13 11.77
CA LEU A 95 1.94 0.19 11.33
C LEU A 95 0.93 0.83 10.37
N ASP A 96 0.33 0.00 9.51
CA ASP A 96 -0.64 0.41 8.50
C ASP A 96 -1.54 -0.77 8.10
N CYS A 97 -2.67 -0.48 7.44
CA CYS A 97 -3.50 -1.50 6.82
C CYS A 97 -4.07 -1.03 5.48
N CYS A 98 -4.15 -1.94 4.51
CA CYS A 98 -4.66 -1.62 3.18
C CYS A 98 -5.35 -2.83 2.54
N ASN A 99 -6.64 -2.69 2.19
CA ASN A 99 -7.43 -3.70 1.47
C ASN A 99 -7.31 -5.14 2.04
N GLY A 100 -7.32 -5.27 3.37
CA GLY A 100 -7.28 -6.55 4.07
C GLY A 100 -5.88 -7.07 4.41
N LEU A 101 -4.82 -6.37 3.98
CA LEU A 101 -3.45 -6.65 4.40
C LEU A 101 -3.06 -5.75 5.57
N LEU A 102 -2.22 -6.28 6.46
CA LEU A 102 -1.66 -5.59 7.62
C LEU A 102 -0.16 -5.45 7.48
N LEU A 103 0.38 -4.28 7.82
CA LEU A 103 1.80 -3.99 7.80
C LEU A 103 2.36 -3.99 9.23
N PHE A 104 3.45 -4.71 9.45
CA PHE A 104 4.29 -4.68 10.65
C PHE A 104 5.70 -4.24 10.27
N ASP A 105 6.59 -4.03 11.24
CA ASP A 105 7.94 -3.49 11.04
C ASP A 105 8.73 -4.19 9.93
N ASP A 106 8.63 -5.52 9.88
CA ASP A 106 9.42 -6.39 9.01
C ASP A 106 8.56 -7.35 8.17
N HIS A 107 7.21 -7.29 8.23
CA HIS A 107 6.33 -8.16 7.45
C HIS A 107 5.06 -7.48 6.93
N VAL A 108 4.53 -8.01 5.82
CA VAL A 108 3.10 -7.90 5.50
C VAL A 108 2.39 -9.20 5.83
N VAL A 109 1.21 -9.08 6.42
CA VAL A 109 0.38 -10.18 6.86
C VAL A 109 -0.96 -10.14 6.15
N ASN A 110 -1.43 -11.31 5.70
CA ASN A 110 -2.79 -11.53 5.24
C ASN A 110 -3.55 -12.39 6.27
N PRO A 111 -4.38 -11.79 7.13
CA PRO A 111 -5.14 -12.52 8.14
C PRO A 111 -6.17 -13.50 7.57
N ALA A 112 -6.66 -13.26 6.35
CA ALA A 112 -7.64 -14.13 5.70
C ALA A 112 -7.00 -15.41 5.19
N THR A 113 -5.76 -15.36 4.68
CA THR A 113 -5.04 -16.54 4.15
C THR A 113 -4.03 -17.12 5.14
N ARG A 114 -3.78 -16.45 6.27
CA ARG A 114 -2.73 -16.81 7.25
C ARG A 114 -1.33 -16.88 6.63
N GLN A 115 -1.09 -15.98 5.67
CA GLN A 115 0.21 -15.87 5.02
C GLN A 115 0.91 -14.61 5.54
N SER A 116 2.22 -14.73 5.75
CA SER A 116 3.11 -13.62 6.07
C SER A 116 4.29 -13.63 5.09
N VAL A 117 4.81 -12.45 4.80
CA VAL A 117 6.00 -12.27 3.96
C VAL A 117 6.93 -11.29 4.68
N ARG A 118 8.15 -11.74 5.01
CA ARG A 118 9.22 -10.89 5.52
C ARG A 118 9.74 -9.95 4.44
N PHE A 119 10.05 -8.71 4.80
CA PHE A 119 10.81 -7.82 3.94
C PHE A 119 12.29 -8.23 3.91
N PRO A 120 12.99 -7.98 2.79
CA PRO A 120 14.45 -7.95 2.82
C PRO A 120 14.94 -6.78 3.69
N THR A 121 16.16 -6.89 4.22
CA THR A 121 16.77 -5.80 5.02
C THR A 121 16.74 -4.48 4.24
N TYR A 122 16.20 -3.44 4.86
CA TYR A 122 16.07 -2.13 4.24
C TYR A 122 17.45 -1.58 3.82
N PRO A 123 17.55 -0.92 2.66
CA PRO A 123 18.78 -0.24 2.29
C PRO A 123 19.10 0.84 3.32
N PRO A 124 20.38 1.11 3.58
CA PRO A 124 20.76 2.15 4.52
C PRO A 124 20.20 3.52 4.10
N PRO A 125 19.83 4.38 5.07
CA PRO A 125 19.27 5.72 4.81
C PRO A 125 20.23 6.63 4.05
N CYS A 126 21.53 6.41 4.20
CA CYS A 126 22.57 7.13 3.50
C CYS A 126 23.50 6.17 2.74
N ALA A 127 24.03 6.62 1.60
CA ALA A 127 25.09 5.91 0.88
C ALA A 127 26.45 6.03 1.57
N VAL A 128 26.62 6.98 2.51
CA VAL A 128 27.86 7.17 3.28
C VAL A 128 27.91 6.15 4.42
N PRO A 129 28.90 5.24 4.42
CA PRO A 129 29.05 4.25 5.49
C PRO A 129 29.28 4.93 6.84
N GLY A 130 28.52 4.53 7.86
CA GLY A 130 28.74 4.96 9.24
C GLY A 130 28.27 6.38 9.58
N CYS A 131 27.55 7.08 8.68
CA CYS A 131 27.05 8.44 8.92
C CYS A 131 26.22 8.53 10.21
N PRO A 132 26.68 9.25 11.26
CA PRO A 132 25.98 9.32 12.54
C PRO A 132 24.65 10.06 12.43
N SER A 133 24.56 11.09 11.59
CA SER A 133 23.35 11.90 11.42
C SER A 133 22.22 11.23 10.64
N CYS A 134 22.52 10.14 9.91
CA CYS A 134 21.51 9.40 9.15
C CYS A 134 21.15 8.05 9.76
N LYS A 135 21.88 7.58 10.79
CA LYS A 135 21.59 6.29 11.45
C LYS A 135 20.18 6.23 12.03
N ASP A 136 19.69 7.36 12.52
CA ASP A 136 18.42 7.47 13.25
C ASP A 136 17.32 8.16 12.43
N ILE A 137 17.45 8.23 11.10
CA ILE A 137 16.33 8.67 10.26
C ILE A 137 15.27 7.57 10.30
N GLU A 138 14.32 7.76 11.20
CA GLU A 138 13.09 6.97 11.24
C GLU A 138 12.43 7.01 9.85
N ARG A 139 11.85 5.88 9.44
CA ARG A 139 11.12 5.79 8.18
C ARG A 139 9.71 5.33 8.50
N ASN A 140 8.75 6.10 8.04
CA ASN A 140 7.35 5.69 8.09
C ASN A 140 7.10 4.73 6.94
N GLN A 141 6.51 3.58 7.26
CA GLN A 141 6.17 2.55 6.29
C GLN A 141 4.67 2.63 6.00
N TYR A 142 4.33 2.58 4.72
CA TYR A 142 2.92 2.62 4.28
C TYR A 142 2.64 1.50 3.28
N LEU A 143 1.48 0.88 3.44
CA LEU A 143 1.03 -0.20 2.58
C LEU A 143 0.19 0.36 1.43
N VAL A 144 0.60 0.05 0.21
CA VAL A 144 -0.13 0.41 -1.00
C VAL A 144 -0.57 -0.86 -1.69
N TYR A 145 -1.85 -1.16 -1.61
CA TYR A 145 -2.43 -2.32 -2.27
C TYR A 145 -3.81 -1.96 -2.80
N ASP A 146 -4.01 -2.12 -4.11
CA ASP A 146 -5.35 -2.06 -4.72
C ASP A 146 -5.54 -3.33 -5.57
N PRO A 147 -6.30 -4.33 -5.07
CA PRO A 147 -6.53 -5.57 -5.80
C PRO A 147 -7.25 -5.37 -7.15
N THR A 148 -7.88 -4.20 -7.36
CA THR A 148 -8.53 -3.86 -8.62
C THR A 148 -7.56 -3.40 -9.69
N VAL A 149 -6.34 -3.02 -9.30
CA VAL A 149 -5.27 -2.52 -10.17
C VAL A 149 -4.14 -3.53 -10.33
N SER A 150 -3.75 -4.22 -9.25
CA SER A 150 -2.61 -5.14 -9.22
C SER A 150 -2.84 -6.25 -8.20
N SER A 151 -2.45 -7.48 -8.54
CA SER A 151 -2.42 -8.61 -7.61
C SER A 151 -1.28 -8.54 -6.58
N HIS A 152 -0.38 -7.56 -6.71
CA HIS A 152 0.75 -7.35 -5.81
C HIS A 152 0.57 -6.08 -5.00
N TYR A 153 0.88 -6.17 -3.71
CA TYR A 153 1.03 -5.01 -2.84
C TYR A 153 2.45 -4.41 -2.97
N GLY A 154 2.57 -3.15 -2.58
CA GLY A 154 3.84 -2.48 -2.36
C GLY A 154 3.90 -1.84 -0.97
N VAL A 155 5.10 -1.73 -0.41
CA VAL A 155 5.39 -1.02 0.82
C VAL A 155 6.29 0.15 0.50
N VAL A 156 5.87 1.34 0.92
CA VAL A 156 6.50 2.60 0.61
C VAL A 156 7.15 3.14 1.87
N LEU A 157 8.45 3.46 1.80
CA LEU A 157 9.18 4.02 2.93
C LEU A 157 9.36 5.52 2.73
N ILE A 158 8.65 6.29 3.53
CA ILE A 158 8.76 7.74 3.56
C ILE A 158 9.67 8.12 4.73
N PRO A 159 10.79 8.83 4.52
CA PRO A 159 11.62 9.27 5.62
C PRO A 159 10.81 10.15 6.57
N HIS A 160 10.92 9.90 7.87
CA HIS A 160 10.51 10.86 8.88
C HIS A 160 11.47 12.05 8.82
N ILE A 161 10.92 13.26 8.86
CA ILE A 161 11.67 14.48 8.59
C ILE A 161 11.69 15.34 9.85
N PRO A 162 12.66 15.10 10.76
CA PRO A 162 12.93 16.02 11.85
C PRO A 162 13.19 17.44 11.32
N ARG A 163 12.72 18.44 12.08
CA ARG A 163 12.84 19.86 11.74
C ARG A 163 14.29 20.33 11.55
N GLU A 164 15.26 19.62 12.12
CA GLU A 164 16.68 19.99 12.19
C GLU A 164 17.57 19.20 11.22
N LEU A 165 17.00 18.38 10.31
CA LEU A 165 17.79 17.65 9.33
C LEU A 165 18.28 18.56 8.19
N SER A 166 19.46 18.29 7.64
CA SER A 166 19.94 18.98 6.44
C SER A 166 19.31 18.41 5.16
N ILE A 167 19.02 19.26 4.16
CA ILE A 167 18.37 18.87 2.89
C ILE A 167 19.07 17.69 2.17
N GLY A 168 20.41 17.62 2.24
CA GLY A 168 21.18 16.52 1.65
C GLY A 168 20.79 15.14 2.19
N HIS A 169 20.32 15.07 3.44
CA HIS A 169 19.87 13.81 4.06
C HIS A 169 18.52 13.32 3.51
N ILE A 170 17.62 14.24 3.09
CA ILE A 170 16.30 13.87 2.55
C ILE A 170 16.42 13.44 1.08
N THR A 171 17.26 14.14 0.30
CA THR A 171 17.46 13.84 -1.12
C THR A 171 18.43 12.68 -1.37
N LYS A 172 18.95 12.05 -0.29
CA LYS A 172 20.00 10.99 -0.33
C LYS A 172 21.25 11.43 -1.11
N HIS A 173 21.48 12.74 -1.24
CA HIS A 173 22.67 13.31 -1.85
C HIS A 173 23.83 13.29 -0.85
N ALA A 174 25.07 13.34 -1.34
CA ALA A 174 26.27 13.28 -0.54
C ALA A 174 26.17 14.15 0.73
N CYS A 175 26.42 13.51 1.89
CA CYS A 175 26.41 14.11 3.22
C CYS A 175 27.11 15.47 3.22
N GLY A 176 26.34 16.55 3.30
CA GLY A 176 26.84 17.93 3.21
C GLY A 176 25.76 18.96 3.53
N HIS A 177 26.18 20.03 4.21
CA HIS A 177 25.38 21.15 4.69
C HIS A 177 24.64 21.86 3.54
N GLY A 178 23.37 21.50 3.34
CA GLY A 178 22.40 22.32 2.62
C GLY A 178 21.68 23.27 3.57
N ALA A 179 20.87 24.19 3.02
CA ALA A 179 20.00 25.04 3.82
C ALA A 179 19.08 24.21 4.75
N ASP A 180 18.55 24.82 5.81
CA ASP A 180 17.56 24.18 6.67
C ASP A 180 16.34 23.72 5.86
N ILE A 181 15.72 22.60 6.27
CA ILE A 181 14.47 22.11 5.67
C ILE A 181 13.38 23.18 5.66
N LEU A 182 13.36 24.07 6.66
CA LEU A 182 12.41 25.16 6.76
C LEU A 182 12.50 26.16 5.60
N ALA A 183 13.66 26.29 4.96
CA ALA A 183 13.87 27.13 3.80
C ALA A 183 13.62 26.38 2.46
N MET A 184 13.32 25.08 2.52
CA MET A 184 13.10 24.25 1.34
C MET A 184 11.66 24.30 0.87
N GLU A 185 11.46 24.34 -0.45
CA GLU A 185 10.13 24.12 -1.03
C GLU A 185 9.79 22.62 -1.05
N TRP A 186 8.68 22.23 -0.43
CA TRP A 186 8.25 20.83 -0.31
C TRP A 186 7.38 20.40 -1.51
N PRO A 187 7.50 19.14 -2.00
CA PRO A 187 8.54 18.16 -1.70
C PRO A 187 9.88 18.52 -2.38
N PRO A 188 11.01 17.96 -1.89
CA PRO A 188 12.32 18.09 -2.50
C PRO A 188 12.31 17.66 -3.97
N SER A 189 13.14 18.27 -4.82
CA SER A 189 13.40 17.77 -6.17
C SER A 189 14.88 17.39 -6.29
N PRO A 190 15.23 16.12 -6.56
CA PRO A 190 14.35 14.94 -6.58
C PRO A 190 13.97 14.46 -5.17
N PHE A 191 12.75 13.95 -5.02
CA PHE A 191 12.32 13.23 -3.82
C PHE A 191 12.43 11.72 -4.05
N ILE A 192 13.30 11.04 -3.30
CA ILE A 192 13.61 9.63 -3.51
C ILE A 192 12.96 8.77 -2.43
N ILE A 193 12.03 7.93 -2.86
CA ILE A 193 11.28 7.03 -2.00
C ILE A 193 11.73 5.58 -2.29
N ASP A 194 11.97 4.80 -1.24
CA ASP A 194 12.23 3.36 -1.41
C ASP A 194 10.87 2.63 -1.46
N VAL A 195 10.68 1.79 -2.49
CA VAL A 195 9.45 1.00 -2.64
C VAL A 195 9.81 -0.48 -2.74
N PHE A 196 9.24 -1.25 -1.82
CA PHE A 196 9.27 -2.70 -1.89
C PHE A 196 7.98 -3.17 -2.55
N SER A 197 8.09 -4.20 -3.38
CA SER A 197 6.92 -4.87 -3.91
C SER A 197 7.17 -6.37 -3.87
N GLN A 198 6.10 -7.16 -3.93
CA GLN A 198 6.22 -8.61 -4.01
C GLN A 198 6.85 -9.10 -5.34
N LYS A 199 7.04 -8.20 -6.32
CA LYS A 199 7.85 -8.48 -7.52
C LYS A 199 9.34 -8.28 -7.22
N PRO A 200 10.24 -8.99 -7.93
CA PRO A 200 11.69 -8.81 -7.79
C PRO A 200 12.19 -7.39 -8.13
N ASP A 201 11.34 -6.51 -8.64
CA ASP A 201 11.63 -5.08 -8.87
C ASP A 201 11.49 -4.24 -7.59
N ALA A 202 12.00 -4.71 -6.46
CA ALA A 202 12.19 -3.85 -5.29
C ALA A 202 13.20 -2.75 -5.69
N GLY A 203 12.79 -1.49 -5.62
CA GLY A 203 13.52 -0.41 -6.28
C GLY A 203 13.25 0.97 -5.71
N ARG A 204 14.22 1.87 -5.94
CA ARG A 204 14.08 3.30 -5.62
C ARG A 204 13.25 3.98 -6.69
N LYS A 205 12.25 4.76 -6.28
CA LYS A 205 11.52 5.66 -7.16
C LYS A 205 11.95 7.09 -6.87
N SER A 206 12.40 7.80 -7.90
CA SER A 206 12.66 9.23 -7.84
C SER A 206 11.46 9.98 -8.40
N HIS A 207 11.02 11.00 -7.67
CA HIS A 207 9.95 11.89 -8.09
C HIS A 207 10.54 13.28 -8.32
N THR A 208 10.30 13.84 -9.50
CA THR A 208 10.64 15.22 -9.84
C THR A 208 9.38 16.07 -9.91
N ARG A 209 9.55 17.37 -9.71
CA ARG A 209 8.43 18.31 -9.71
C ARG A 209 7.95 18.58 -11.14
N GLU A 210 6.63 18.64 -11.35
CA GLU A 210 6.03 18.79 -12.69
C GLU A 210 6.52 20.02 -13.50
N LYS A 211 7.03 21.07 -12.83
CA LYS A 211 7.55 22.28 -13.48
C LYS A 211 8.98 22.17 -14.02
N GLU A 212 9.69 21.07 -13.75
CA GLU A 212 11.10 20.87 -14.12
C GLU A 212 11.32 19.96 -15.33
N LYS A 213 10.27 19.50 -16.02
CA LYS A 213 10.45 18.82 -17.32
C LYS A 213 11.04 19.83 -18.32
N PRO A 214 12.26 19.65 -18.86
CA PRO A 214 12.73 20.47 -19.96
C PRO A 214 11.75 20.27 -21.11
N ARG A 215 11.21 21.36 -21.66
CA ARG A 215 10.57 21.28 -22.98
C ARG A 215 11.67 20.81 -23.94
N GLU A 216 11.46 19.65 -24.56
CA GLU A 216 12.30 19.22 -25.68
C GLU A 216 12.35 20.37 -26.69
N PRO A 217 13.55 20.78 -27.16
CA PRO A 217 13.63 21.77 -28.22
C PRO A 217 13.01 21.16 -29.47
N LEU A 218 11.93 21.80 -29.94
CA LEU A 218 11.42 21.56 -31.29
C LEU A 218 12.56 21.87 -32.26
N LEU A 219 13.07 20.83 -32.91
CA LEU A 219 13.95 20.96 -34.06
C LEU A 219 13.16 21.69 -35.16
N THR A 220 13.50 22.95 -35.41
CA THR A 220 13.19 23.67 -36.66
C THR A 220 14.25 23.37 -37.71
#